data_AF-A0A3R5Q263-F1
#
_entry.id   AF-A0A3R5Q263-F1
#
_cell.length_a   1.000
_cell.length_b   1.000
_cell.length_c   1.000
_cell.angle_alpha   90.00
_cell.angle_beta   90.00
_cell.angle_gamma   90.00
#
_symmetry.space_group_name_H-M   'P 1'
#
loop_
_entity.id
_entity.type
_entity.pdbx_description
1 polymer ?
#
loop_
_entity_poly.entity_id
_entity_poly.type
_entity_poly.pdbx_seq_one_letter_code
_entity_poly.pdbx_strand_id
1 'polypeptide(L)'
;LMDVFPLQDPDSKIEETNKLMQKQFDTIMILLDDPVPVVRSTAVAGVFKIMSVYWEMIPAEIIQSLISKIILELMWDASSADVRENVIKGLIVLLDNPLCHSVLKPILPELKNFVHDSSEKVRVAMLDMLLKVKGLRAIRFWSIVPVEHLLARLEIDTPPIARRIMKLIFSSFMPADKPADVQIGRCVTLIQTNIGAARQFYNKAHNHMSIQDT
;
A
#
# COMPACT_ATOMS: atom_id res chain seq x y z
N LEU A 1 7.68 -12.72 20.40
CA LEU A 1 7.46 -11.31 20.82
C LEU A 1 6.23 -10.72 20.14
N MET A 2 6.19 -10.67 18.80
CA MET A 2 5.08 -10.04 18.07
C MET A 2 3.69 -10.62 18.42
N ASP A 3 3.58 -11.94 18.59
CA ASP A 3 2.32 -12.62 18.89
C ASP A 3 1.81 -12.41 20.32
N VAL A 4 2.67 -11.93 21.21
CA VAL A 4 2.41 -11.79 22.65
C VAL A 4 2.53 -10.32 23.11
N PHE A 5 2.62 -9.39 22.16
CA PHE A 5 2.70 -7.96 22.47
C PHE A 5 1.32 -7.39 22.86
N PRO A 6 1.25 -6.50 23.88
CA PRO A 6 2.33 -6.15 24.80
C PRO A 6 2.50 -7.20 25.92
N LEU A 7 3.75 -7.57 26.22
CA LEU A 7 4.06 -8.33 27.43
C LEU A 7 3.98 -7.38 28.63
N GLN A 8 3.12 -7.72 29.59
CA GLN A 8 2.91 -6.97 30.83
C GLN A 8 2.74 -7.95 32.00
N ASP A 9 3.20 -7.53 33.17
CA ASP A 9 2.91 -8.19 34.45
C ASP A 9 1.88 -7.34 35.21
N PRO A 10 0.65 -7.83 35.44
CA PRO A 10 -0.41 -7.07 36.12
C PRO A 10 -0.04 -6.61 37.53
N ASP A 11 0.87 -7.30 38.21
CA ASP A 11 1.28 -7.02 39.58
C ASP A 11 2.53 -6.11 39.63
N SER A 12 3.10 -5.76 38.47
CA SER A 12 4.31 -4.93 38.37
C SER A 12 4.05 -3.46 38.66
N LYS A 13 5.09 -2.77 39.15
CA LYS A 13 5.03 -1.31 39.33
C LYS A 13 5.09 -0.62 37.96
N ILE A 14 4.46 0.56 37.84
CA ILE A 14 4.42 1.37 36.60
C ILE A 14 5.82 1.56 36.00
N GLU A 15 6.85 1.79 36.83
CA GLU A 15 8.24 1.95 36.36
C GLU A 15 8.78 0.68 35.68
N GLU A 16 8.48 -0.48 36.24
CA GLU A 16 8.89 -1.79 35.69
C GLU A 16 8.12 -2.10 34.41
N THR A 17 6.81 -1.81 34.39
CA THR A 17 5.98 -1.91 33.18
C THR A 17 6.54 -1.05 32.04
N ASN A 18 6.92 0.20 32.33
CA ASN A 18 7.49 1.11 31.34
C ASN A 18 8.85 0.63 30.83
N LYS A 19 9.72 0.15 31.71
CA LYS A 19 11.02 -0.45 31.33
C LYS A 19 10.83 -1.69 30.45
N LEU A 20 9.86 -2.55 30.77
CA LEU A 20 9.54 -3.72 29.97
C LEU A 20 9.00 -3.32 28.60
N MET A 21 8.12 -2.32 28.53
CA MET A 21 7.61 -1.79 27.26
C MET A 21 8.73 -1.25 26.37
N GLN A 22 9.63 -0.43 26.93
CA GLN A 22 10.79 0.10 26.18
C GLN A 22 11.66 -1.03 25.63
N LYS A 23 11.98 -2.05 26.45
CA LYS A 23 12.76 -3.21 26.02
C LYS A 23 12.11 -3.97 24.87
N GLN A 24 10.77 -4.04 24.84
CA GLN A 24 10.04 -4.66 23.73
C GLN A 24 10.20 -3.85 22.45
N PHE A 25 10.09 -2.52 22.50
CA PHE A 25 10.34 -1.66 21.34
C PHE A 25 11.80 -1.75 20.85
N ASP A 26 12.78 -1.78 21.76
CA ASP A 26 14.19 -1.96 21.40
C ASP A 26 14.41 -3.31 20.69
N THR A 27 13.78 -4.38 21.20
CA THR A 27 13.85 -5.71 20.58
C THR A 27 13.20 -5.71 19.19
N ILE A 28 12.07 -5.01 19.02
CA ILE A 28 11.42 -4.85 17.73
C ILE A 28 12.36 -4.18 16.73
N MET A 29 13.05 -3.10 17.13
CA MET A 29 14.00 -2.40 16.26
C MET A 29 15.16 -3.32 15.85
N ILE A 30 15.71 -4.11 16.78
CA ILE A 30 16.75 -5.11 16.48
C ILE A 30 16.27 -6.12 15.43
N LEU A 31 15.02 -6.59 15.52
CA LEU A 31 14.47 -7.54 14.55
C LEU A 31 14.24 -6.92 13.17
N LEU A 32 13.94 -5.62 13.08
CA LEU A 32 13.87 -4.90 11.81
C LEU A 32 15.25 -4.73 11.16
N ASP A 33 16.32 -4.78 11.94
CA ASP A 33 17.72 -4.69 11.50
C ASP A 33 18.42 -6.05 11.30
N ASP A 34 17.68 -7.15 11.47
CA ASP A 34 18.27 -8.49 11.40
C ASP A 34 18.92 -8.74 10.02
N PRO A 35 20.13 -9.34 9.93
CA PRO A 35 20.77 -9.60 8.65
C PRO A 35 19.98 -10.58 7.76
N VAL A 36 19.16 -11.46 8.34
CA VAL A 36 18.37 -12.47 7.63
C VAL A 36 17.05 -11.87 7.13
N PRO A 37 16.80 -11.82 5.81
CA PRO A 37 15.63 -11.13 5.27
C PRO A 37 14.27 -11.70 5.71
N VAL A 38 14.21 -13.00 6.00
CA VAL A 38 12.98 -13.65 6.51
C VAL A 38 12.62 -13.12 7.90
N VAL A 39 13.61 -12.84 8.75
CA VAL A 39 13.39 -12.27 10.08
C VAL A 39 12.86 -10.85 9.94
N ARG A 40 13.51 -10.00 9.13
CA ARG A 40 13.03 -8.64 8.85
C ARG A 40 11.61 -8.61 8.28
N SER A 41 11.33 -9.49 7.32
CA SER A 41 10.01 -9.61 6.70
C SER A 41 8.93 -9.96 7.72
N THR A 42 9.22 -10.90 8.62
CA THR A 42 8.34 -11.30 9.71
C THR A 42 8.17 -10.18 10.74
N ALA A 43 9.27 -9.47 11.06
CA ALA A 43 9.27 -8.34 11.97
C ALA A 43 8.38 -7.20 11.45
N VAL A 44 8.52 -6.83 10.17
CA VAL A 44 7.66 -5.84 9.50
C VAL A 44 6.18 -6.19 9.65
N ALA A 45 5.80 -7.43 9.33
CA ALA A 45 4.41 -7.88 9.46
C ALA A 45 3.90 -7.78 10.91
N GLY A 46 4.73 -8.19 11.87
CA GLY A 46 4.43 -8.09 13.30
C GLY A 46 4.26 -6.65 13.79
N VAL A 47 5.14 -5.74 13.37
CA VAL A 47 5.07 -4.32 13.74
C VAL A 47 3.78 -3.67 13.21
N PHE A 48 3.42 -3.92 11.95
CA PHE A 48 2.16 -3.41 11.42
C PHE A 48 0.93 -3.99 12.13
N LYS A 49 0.98 -5.26 12.52
CA LYS A 49 -0.07 -5.86 13.34
C LYS A 49 -0.19 -5.16 14.71
N ILE A 50 0.94 -4.97 15.40
CA ILE A 50 1.00 -4.24 16.67
C ILE A 50 0.43 -2.83 16.53
N MET A 51 0.92 -2.05 15.56
CA MET A 51 0.43 -0.69 15.31
C MET A 51 -1.06 -0.66 15.00
N SER A 52 -1.59 -1.63 14.25
CA SER A 52 -3.03 -1.68 13.92
C SER A 52 -3.93 -1.92 15.14
N VAL A 53 -3.43 -2.66 16.14
CA VAL A 53 -4.20 -3.05 17.33
C VAL A 53 -4.00 -2.08 18.49
N TYR A 54 -2.79 -1.56 18.66
CA TYR A 54 -2.37 -0.79 19.84
C TYR A 54 -2.01 0.66 19.52
N TRP A 55 -2.46 1.21 18.38
CA TRP A 55 -2.10 2.56 17.90
C TRP A 55 -2.13 3.64 19.00
N GLU A 56 -3.22 3.69 19.77
CA GLU A 56 -3.41 4.71 20.82
C GLU A 56 -2.57 4.47 22.08
N MET A 57 -2.08 3.25 22.29
CA MET A 57 -1.25 2.88 23.45
C MET A 57 0.25 3.10 23.18
N ILE A 58 0.64 3.22 21.91
CA ILE A 58 2.05 3.38 21.54
C ILE A 58 2.37 4.89 21.56
N PRO A 59 3.46 5.31 22.23
CA PRO A 59 3.89 6.71 22.19
C PRO A 59 4.13 7.19 20.76
N ALA A 60 3.74 8.42 20.46
CA ALA A 60 3.80 8.98 19.10
C ALA A 60 5.22 8.96 18.52
N GLU A 61 6.24 9.18 19.37
CA GLU A 61 7.65 9.15 19.01
C GLU A 61 8.09 7.74 18.56
N ILE A 62 7.55 6.69 19.19
CA ILE A 62 7.82 5.30 18.83
C ILE A 62 7.16 4.97 17.49
N ILE A 63 5.90 5.39 17.28
CA ILE A 63 5.22 5.24 15.99
C ILE A 63 6.05 5.91 14.88
N GLN A 64 6.49 7.15 15.11
CA GLN A 64 7.29 7.90 14.14
C GLN A 64 8.62 7.19 13.84
N SER A 65 9.30 6.67 14.87
CA SER A 65 10.55 5.93 14.71
C SER A 65 10.36 4.64 13.88
N LEU A 66 9.35 3.85 14.22
CA LEU A 66 9.02 2.60 13.50
C LEU A 66 8.62 2.87 12.05
N ILE A 67 7.75 3.84 11.80
CA ILE A 67 7.34 4.21 10.44
C ILE A 67 8.54 4.72 9.64
N SER A 68 9.38 5.58 10.23
CA SER A 68 10.57 6.10 9.55
C SER A 68 11.53 4.98 9.17
N LYS A 69 11.84 4.08 10.12
CA LYS A 69 12.67 2.90 9.86
C LYS A 69 12.11 2.07 8.70
N ILE A 70 10.83 1.73 8.77
CA ILE A 70 10.19 0.86 7.79
C ILE A 70 10.13 1.52 6.40
N ILE A 71 9.75 2.79 6.31
CA ILE A 71 9.54 3.47 5.03
C ILE A 71 10.85 3.90 4.38
N LEU A 72 11.81 4.38 5.17
CA LEU A 72 13.08 4.89 4.65
C LEU A 72 14.09 3.76 4.37
N GLU A 73 13.96 2.60 5.02
CA GLU A 73 14.92 1.51 4.87
C GLU A 73 14.28 0.22 4.35
N LEU A 74 13.30 -0.35 5.08
CA LEU A 74 12.77 -1.69 4.77
C LEU A 74 11.96 -1.71 3.47
N MET A 75 11.29 -0.61 3.12
CA MET A 75 10.63 -0.44 1.83
C MET A 75 11.62 -0.51 0.65
N TRP A 76 12.89 -0.21 0.89
CA TRP A 76 13.98 -0.20 -0.10
C TRP A 76 14.91 -1.41 0.05
N ASP A 77 14.49 -2.45 0.77
CA ASP A 77 15.28 -3.64 1.01
C ASP A 77 15.63 -4.32 -0.32
N ALA A 78 16.87 -4.13 -0.77
CA ALA A 78 17.34 -4.65 -2.05
C ALA A 78 17.49 -6.18 -2.05
N SER A 79 17.66 -6.78 -0.86
CA SER A 79 17.92 -8.20 -0.70
C SER A 79 16.66 -9.05 -0.73
N SER A 80 15.48 -8.48 -0.44
CA SER A 80 14.25 -9.26 -0.34
C SER A 80 13.00 -8.50 -0.77
N ALA A 81 12.36 -9.02 -1.80
CA ALA A 81 11.04 -8.57 -2.21
C ALA A 81 9.95 -8.93 -1.18
N ASP A 82 10.14 -9.96 -0.33
CA ASP A 82 9.18 -10.28 0.74
C ASP A 82 9.11 -9.18 1.80
N VAL A 83 10.26 -8.58 2.13
CA VAL A 83 10.31 -7.44 3.06
C VAL A 83 9.51 -6.28 2.47
N ARG A 84 9.83 -5.86 1.24
CA ARG A 84 9.15 -4.75 0.55
C ARG A 84 7.64 -5.00 0.40
N GLU A 85 7.25 -6.21 0.02
CA GLU A 85 5.85 -6.61 -0.10
C GLU A 85 5.12 -6.52 1.25
N ASN A 86 5.72 -7.02 2.33
CA ASN A 86 5.13 -6.95 3.66
C ASN A 86 5.02 -5.53 4.21
N VAL A 87 5.91 -4.61 3.80
CA VAL A 87 5.74 -3.18 4.12
C VAL A 87 4.43 -2.67 3.51
N ILE A 88 4.19 -2.92 2.22
CA ILE A 88 2.98 -2.44 1.54
C ILE A 88 1.72 -3.12 2.10
N LYS A 89 1.76 -4.42 2.35
CA LYS A 89 0.65 -5.15 2.99
C LYS A 89 0.34 -4.58 4.38
N GLY A 90 1.36 -4.23 5.14
CA GLY A 90 1.21 -3.57 6.43
C GLY A 90 0.54 -2.20 6.34
N LEU A 91 0.89 -1.39 5.34
CA LEU A 91 0.22 -0.12 5.06
C LEU A 91 -1.27 -0.30 4.75
N ILE A 92 -1.64 -1.34 3.99
CA ILE A 92 -3.05 -1.68 3.74
C ILE A 92 -3.80 -1.92 5.04
N VAL A 93 -3.20 -2.66 5.98
CA VAL A 93 -3.79 -2.96 7.29
C VAL A 93 -3.91 -1.69 8.13
N LEU A 94 -2.91 -0.80 8.15
CA LEU A 94 -3.04 0.46 8.90
C LEU A 94 -4.08 1.41 8.33
N LEU A 95 -4.32 1.37 7.02
CA LEU A 95 -5.36 2.18 6.38
C LEU A 95 -6.78 1.81 6.83
N ASP A 96 -6.98 0.66 7.50
CA ASP A 96 -8.24 0.35 8.20
C ASP A 96 -8.47 1.20 9.46
N ASN A 97 -7.41 1.75 10.05
CA ASN A 97 -7.51 2.63 11.21
C ASN A 97 -7.49 4.11 10.75
N PRO A 98 -8.60 4.86 10.88
CA PRO A 98 -8.66 6.27 10.49
C PRO A 98 -7.67 7.17 11.22
N LEU A 99 -7.24 6.81 12.44
CA LEU A 99 -6.25 7.57 13.21
C LEU A 99 -4.88 7.59 12.53
N CYS A 100 -4.57 6.60 11.71
CA CYS A 100 -3.32 6.52 10.96
C CYS A 100 -3.33 7.42 9.71
N HIS A 101 -4.49 7.86 9.22
CA HIS A 101 -4.61 8.47 7.89
C HIS A 101 -3.84 9.78 7.77
N SER A 102 -3.81 10.61 8.82
CA SER A 102 -3.04 11.87 8.83
C SER A 102 -1.54 11.63 8.70
N VAL A 103 -1.03 10.56 9.34
CA VAL A 103 0.37 10.15 9.29
C VAL A 103 0.73 9.53 7.94
N LEU A 104 -0.15 8.68 7.39
CA LEU A 104 0.14 7.96 6.14
C LEU A 104 -0.02 8.83 4.89
N LYS A 105 -0.96 9.79 4.89
CA LYS A 105 -1.26 10.62 3.72
C LYS A 105 -0.04 11.31 3.08
N PRO A 106 0.90 11.93 3.83
CA PRO A 106 2.11 12.49 3.23
C PRO A 106 3.13 11.42 2.79
N ILE A 107 3.10 10.22 3.35
CA ILE A 107 4.06 9.14 3.07
C ILE A 107 3.72 8.41 1.78
N LEU A 108 2.43 8.12 1.55
CA LEU A 108 2.01 7.26 0.44
C LEU A 108 2.53 7.73 -0.93
N PRO A 109 2.52 9.03 -1.29
CA PRO A 109 3.04 9.49 -2.59
C PRO A 109 4.53 9.22 -2.81
N GLU A 110 5.33 9.10 -1.75
CA GLU A 110 6.75 8.75 -1.84
C GLU A 110 6.97 7.31 -2.34
N LEU A 111 5.93 6.46 -2.23
CA LEU A 111 5.96 5.07 -2.65
C LEU A 111 5.59 4.87 -4.12
N LYS A 112 5.32 5.94 -4.88
CA LYS A 112 4.75 5.85 -6.23
C LYS A 112 5.53 4.98 -7.21
N ASN A 113 6.85 4.88 -7.04
CA ASN A 113 7.72 4.13 -7.94
C ASN A 113 7.64 2.61 -7.71
N PHE A 114 7.10 2.13 -6.58
CA PHE A 114 6.96 0.69 -6.32
C PHE A 114 5.88 0.02 -7.18
N VAL A 115 5.04 0.79 -7.89
CA VAL A 115 4.21 0.25 -8.97
C VAL A 115 5.06 -0.30 -10.13
N HIS A 116 6.33 0.08 -10.20
CA HIS A 116 7.34 -0.40 -11.15
C HIS A 116 8.40 -1.30 -10.48
N ASP A 117 8.15 -1.81 -9.28
CA ASP A 117 9.09 -2.71 -8.59
C ASP A 117 9.45 -3.92 -9.48
N SER A 118 10.69 -4.39 -9.40
CA SER A 118 11.17 -5.52 -10.19
C SER A 118 10.37 -6.81 -9.90
N SER A 119 9.88 -6.96 -8.67
CA SER A 119 9.09 -8.09 -8.24
C SER A 119 7.60 -7.91 -8.48
N GLU A 120 6.98 -8.84 -9.20
CA GLU A 120 5.54 -8.81 -9.47
C GLU A 120 4.69 -8.78 -8.20
N LYS A 121 5.08 -9.51 -7.14
CA LYS A 121 4.32 -9.55 -5.88
C LYS A 121 4.30 -8.19 -5.16
N VAL A 122 5.39 -7.42 -5.26
CA VAL A 122 5.46 -6.06 -4.73
C VAL A 122 4.56 -5.13 -5.54
N ARG A 123 4.60 -5.23 -6.88
CA ARG A 123 3.69 -4.47 -7.76
C ARG A 123 2.21 -4.80 -7.49
N VAL A 124 1.90 -6.07 -7.26
CA VAL A 124 0.55 -6.53 -6.86
C VAL A 124 0.13 -5.88 -5.55
N ALA A 125 0.98 -5.92 -4.51
CA ALA A 125 0.69 -5.30 -3.22
C ALA A 125 0.47 -3.78 -3.36
N MET A 126 1.26 -3.09 -4.18
CA MET A 126 1.06 -1.65 -4.46
C MET A 126 -0.31 -1.36 -5.06
N LEU A 127 -0.74 -2.15 -6.06
CA LEU A 127 -2.04 -1.95 -6.68
C LEU A 127 -3.20 -2.31 -5.74
N ASP A 128 -3.03 -3.32 -4.89
CA ASP A 128 -4.01 -3.64 -3.83
C ASP A 128 -4.11 -2.50 -2.80
N MET A 129 -3.00 -1.84 -2.47
CA MET A 129 -3.01 -0.62 -1.65
C MET A 129 -3.73 0.55 -2.33
N LEU A 130 -3.51 0.78 -3.63
CA LEU A 130 -4.25 1.81 -4.36
C LEU A 130 -5.75 1.51 -4.41
N LEU A 131 -6.15 0.24 -4.55
CA LEU A 131 -7.54 -0.17 -4.51
C LEU A 131 -8.16 0.05 -3.12
N LYS A 132 -7.42 -0.26 -2.05
CA LYS A 132 -7.81 0.08 -0.68
C LYS A 132 -8.07 1.57 -0.53
N VAL A 133 -7.12 2.40 -0.98
CA VAL A 133 -7.23 3.87 -0.95
C VAL A 133 -8.40 4.37 -1.80
N LYS A 134 -8.66 3.79 -2.98
CA LYS A 134 -9.81 4.16 -3.83
C LYS A 134 -11.15 4.03 -3.10
N GLY A 135 -11.26 3.08 -2.16
CA GLY A 135 -12.44 2.93 -1.30
C GLY A 135 -12.53 3.95 -0.16
N LEU A 136 -11.46 4.67 0.14
CA LEU A 136 -11.43 5.69 1.19
C LEU A 136 -11.81 7.07 0.63
N ARG A 137 -12.53 7.87 1.43
CA ARG A 137 -12.88 9.25 1.06
C ARG A 137 -11.72 10.23 1.29
N ALA A 138 -10.83 9.94 2.24
CA ALA A 138 -9.82 10.87 2.74
C ALA A 138 -8.61 11.05 1.79
N ILE A 139 -8.33 10.05 0.96
CA ILE A 139 -7.12 9.97 0.13
C ILE A 139 -7.54 9.54 -1.28
N ARG A 140 -6.99 10.21 -2.30
CA ARG A 140 -7.23 9.86 -3.71
C ARG A 140 -6.07 9.02 -4.21
N PHE A 141 -6.33 7.87 -4.84
CA PHE A 141 -5.25 7.00 -5.31
C PHE A 141 -4.36 7.68 -6.36
N TRP A 142 -4.92 8.58 -7.19
CA TRP A 142 -4.17 9.32 -8.20
C TRP A 142 -3.27 10.42 -7.63
N SER A 143 -3.43 10.81 -6.36
CA SER A 143 -2.45 11.66 -5.68
C SER A 143 -1.29 10.86 -5.10
N ILE A 144 -1.37 9.52 -5.12
CA ILE A 144 -0.30 8.61 -4.72
C ILE A 144 0.49 8.21 -5.95
N VAL A 145 -0.18 7.57 -6.92
CA VAL A 145 0.43 7.12 -8.17
C VAL A 145 -0.22 7.87 -9.35
N PRO A 146 0.54 8.66 -10.12
CA PRO A 146 0.04 9.30 -11.34
C PRO A 146 -0.52 8.28 -12.32
N VAL A 147 -1.55 8.67 -13.09
CA VAL A 147 -2.23 7.77 -14.03
C VAL A 147 -1.28 7.26 -15.10
N GLU A 148 -0.29 8.05 -15.49
CA GLU A 148 0.75 7.73 -16.47
C GLU A 148 1.55 6.49 -16.05
N HIS A 149 1.85 6.34 -14.76
CA HIS A 149 2.54 5.16 -14.24
C HIS A 149 1.65 3.91 -14.32
N LEU A 150 0.35 4.05 -14.06
CA LEU A 150 -0.62 2.96 -14.18
C LEU A 150 -0.79 2.54 -15.65
N LEU A 151 -0.86 3.50 -16.57
CA LEU A 151 -0.94 3.22 -18.01
C LEU A 151 0.32 2.52 -18.52
N ALA A 152 1.51 2.98 -18.13
CA ALA A 152 2.77 2.33 -18.47
C ALA A 152 2.80 0.86 -18.02
N ARG A 153 2.31 0.55 -16.80
CA ARG A 153 2.18 -0.86 -16.37
C ARG A 153 1.07 -1.60 -17.11
N LEU A 154 -0.07 -0.98 -17.40
CA LEU A 154 -1.18 -1.65 -18.11
C LEU A 154 -0.75 -2.16 -19.49
N GLU A 155 0.15 -1.44 -20.16
CA GLU A 155 0.68 -1.79 -21.47
C GLU A 155 1.47 -3.11 -21.46
N ILE A 156 2.32 -3.31 -20.44
CA ILE A 156 3.37 -4.34 -20.45
C ILE A 156 3.25 -5.41 -19.36
N ASP A 157 2.42 -5.23 -18.33
CA ASP A 157 2.39 -6.13 -17.17
C ASP A 157 1.46 -7.34 -17.34
N THR A 158 1.55 -8.26 -16.39
CA THR A 158 0.82 -9.52 -16.38
C THR A 158 -0.69 -9.34 -16.18
N PRO A 159 -1.53 -10.32 -16.56
CA PRO A 159 -2.98 -10.23 -16.36
C PRO A 159 -3.43 -9.95 -14.91
N PRO A 160 -2.83 -10.53 -13.86
CA PRO A 160 -3.16 -10.19 -12.47
C PRO A 160 -2.98 -8.70 -12.12
N ILE A 161 -1.94 -8.06 -12.65
CA ILE A 161 -1.67 -6.63 -12.47
C ILE A 161 -2.68 -5.83 -13.32
N ALA A 162 -2.80 -6.16 -14.61
CA ALA A 162 -3.68 -5.45 -15.53
C ALA A 162 -5.13 -5.38 -15.03
N ARG A 163 -5.66 -6.48 -14.46
CA ARG A 163 -7.01 -6.48 -13.86
C ARG A 163 -7.17 -5.47 -12.72
N ARG A 164 -6.15 -5.26 -11.89
CA ARG A 164 -6.18 -4.29 -10.79
C ARG A 164 -6.09 -2.87 -11.31
N ILE A 165 -5.23 -2.63 -12.30
CA ILE A 165 -5.14 -1.33 -12.97
C ILE A 165 -6.48 -0.97 -13.61
N MET A 166 -7.11 -1.91 -14.34
CA MET A 166 -8.45 -1.72 -14.90
C MET A 166 -9.45 -1.32 -13.82
N LYS A 167 -9.51 -2.03 -12.68
CA LYS A 167 -10.37 -1.65 -11.56
C LYS A 167 -10.11 -0.23 -11.02
N LEU A 168 -8.88 0.27 -11.08
CA LEU A 168 -8.54 1.63 -10.66
C LEU A 168 -9.05 2.67 -11.67
N ILE A 169 -8.77 2.48 -12.96
CA ILE A 169 -8.91 3.55 -13.97
C ILE A 169 -10.15 3.42 -14.86
N PHE A 170 -10.89 2.31 -14.82
CA PHE A 170 -12.01 2.04 -15.74
C PHE A 170 -13.02 3.17 -15.78
N SER A 171 -13.55 3.58 -14.62
CA SER A 171 -14.53 4.66 -14.52
C SER A 171 -13.98 6.04 -14.93
N SER A 172 -12.66 6.22 -15.00
CA SER A 172 -12.04 7.47 -15.43
C SER A 172 -12.01 7.61 -16.97
N PHE A 173 -11.89 6.47 -17.66
CA PHE A 173 -11.78 6.44 -19.12
C PHE A 173 -13.04 5.94 -19.83
N MET A 174 -13.91 5.22 -19.11
CA MET A 174 -15.22 4.76 -19.56
C MET A 174 -16.31 5.16 -18.55
N PRO A 175 -16.60 6.45 -18.39
CA PRO A 175 -17.64 6.91 -17.47
C PRO A 175 -19.02 6.73 -18.09
N ALA A 176 -19.60 5.53 -17.95
CA ALA A 176 -20.88 5.16 -18.57
C ALA A 176 -22.05 6.08 -18.17
N ASP A 177 -21.94 6.76 -17.02
CA ASP A 177 -22.93 7.73 -16.52
C ASP A 177 -22.83 9.12 -17.18
N LYS A 178 -21.89 9.33 -18.11
CA LYS A 178 -21.65 10.63 -18.76
C LYS A 178 -22.13 10.67 -20.21
N PRO A 179 -22.44 11.85 -20.75
CA PRO A 179 -22.76 12.04 -22.17
C PRO A 179 -21.67 11.53 -23.12
N ALA A 180 -22.07 11.17 -24.34
CA ALA A 180 -21.21 10.53 -25.33
C ALA A 180 -19.97 11.38 -25.72
N ASP A 181 -20.11 12.70 -25.80
CA ASP A 181 -19.01 13.62 -26.09
C ASP A 181 -17.92 13.56 -25.01
N VAL A 182 -18.31 13.46 -23.73
CA VAL A 182 -17.38 13.29 -22.61
C VAL A 182 -16.70 11.92 -22.69
N GLN A 183 -17.46 10.86 -22.95
CA GLN A 183 -16.89 9.51 -23.09
C GLN A 183 -15.88 9.45 -24.23
N ILE A 184 -16.23 9.97 -25.41
CA ILE A 184 -15.33 10.05 -26.57
C ILE A 184 -14.08 10.87 -26.24
N GLY A 185 -14.23 12.01 -25.56
CA GLY A 185 -13.09 12.82 -25.11
C GLY A 185 -12.13 12.04 -24.20
N ARG A 186 -12.65 11.20 -23.30
CA ARG A 186 -11.83 10.31 -22.45
C ARG A 186 -11.15 9.21 -23.28
N CYS A 187 -11.84 8.65 -24.25
CA CYS A 187 -11.27 7.65 -25.15
C CYS A 187 -10.10 8.21 -25.95
N VAL A 188 -10.26 9.40 -26.53
CA VAL A 188 -9.19 10.12 -27.26
C VAL A 188 -8.03 10.43 -26.33
N THR A 189 -8.31 10.94 -25.12
CA THR A 189 -7.26 11.22 -24.11
C THR A 189 -6.43 9.96 -23.84
N LEU A 190 -7.07 8.82 -23.59
CA LEU A 190 -6.36 7.56 -23.30
C LEU A 190 -5.43 7.15 -24.44
N ILE A 191 -5.91 7.21 -25.69
CA ILE A 191 -5.13 6.88 -26.89
C ILE A 191 -3.93 7.81 -27.04
N GLN A 192 -4.14 9.12 -26.82
CA GLN A 192 -3.09 10.13 -26.91
C GLN A 192 -2.04 10.00 -25.80
N THR A 193 -2.46 9.63 -24.58
CA THR A 193 -1.54 9.47 -23.44
C THR A 193 -0.67 8.21 -23.59
N ASN A 194 -1.28 7.07 -23.92
CA ASN A 194 -0.53 5.83 -24.17
C ASN A 194 -1.37 4.86 -25.04
N ILE A 195 -0.98 4.71 -26.30
CA ILE A 195 -1.66 3.85 -27.27
C ILE A 195 -1.58 2.36 -26.91
N GLY A 196 -0.48 1.90 -26.32
CA GLY A 196 -0.31 0.50 -25.91
C GLY A 196 -1.22 0.13 -24.74
N ALA A 197 -1.32 1.01 -23.75
CA ALA A 197 -2.26 0.92 -22.64
C ALA A 197 -3.71 1.00 -23.12
N ALA A 198 -4.02 1.91 -24.06
CA ALA A 198 -5.35 2.02 -24.66
C ALA A 198 -5.80 0.72 -25.31
N ARG A 199 -4.92 0.07 -26.09
CA ARG A 199 -5.18 -1.25 -26.66
C ARG A 199 -5.48 -2.29 -25.58
N GLN A 200 -4.67 -2.33 -24.52
CA GLN A 200 -4.88 -3.26 -23.40
C GLN A 200 -6.17 -2.96 -22.62
N PHE A 201 -6.57 -1.69 -22.53
CA PHE A 201 -7.79 -1.25 -21.88
C PHE A 201 -9.02 -1.73 -22.65
N TYR A 202 -9.15 -1.38 -23.92
CA TYR A 202 -10.33 -1.74 -24.72
C TYR A 202 -10.46 -3.24 -24.95
N ASN A 203 -9.34 -3.96 -25.10
CA ASN A 203 -9.34 -5.42 -25.16
C ASN A 203 -9.95 -6.08 -23.90
N LYS A 204 -9.87 -5.40 -22.74
CA LYS A 204 -10.35 -5.93 -21.46
C LYS A 204 -11.64 -5.25 -20.96
N ALA A 205 -12.09 -4.17 -21.60
CA ALA A 205 -13.16 -3.30 -21.12
C ALA A 205 -14.48 -4.06 -20.90
N HIS A 206 -14.82 -5.00 -21.77
CA HIS A 206 -16.03 -5.82 -21.66
C HIS A 206 -16.14 -6.58 -20.32
N ASN A 207 -15.02 -6.92 -19.66
CA ASN A 207 -15.03 -7.59 -18.35
C ASN A 207 -15.46 -6.67 -17.19
N HIS A 208 -15.60 -5.38 -17.47
CA HIS A 208 -15.93 -4.34 -16.48
C HIS A 208 -17.23 -3.59 -16.82
N MET A 209 -17.90 -3.98 -17.90
CA MET A 209 -19.16 -3.43 -18.37
C MET A 209 -20.31 -4.34 -17.91
N SER A 210 -21.45 -3.77 -17.55
CA SER A 210 -22.68 -4.54 -17.37
C SER A 210 -23.30 -4.86 -18.73
N ILE A 211 -24.25 -5.80 -18.76
CA ILE A 211 -25.00 -6.15 -19.98
C ILE A 211 -25.74 -4.93 -20.56
N GLN A 212 -26.09 -3.95 -19.72
CA GLN A 212 -26.76 -2.71 -20.14
C GLN A 212 -25.79 -1.69 -20.75
N ASP A 213 -24.48 -1.85 -20.51
CA ASP A 213 -23.44 -0.96 -21.02
C ASP A 213 -22.87 -1.44 -22.38
N THR A 214 -23.06 -2.72 -22.74
CA THR A 214 -22.65 -3.35 -24.02
C THR A 214 -23.69 -3.20 -25.11
#